data_AF-A0A3M9ZVT0-F1
#
_entry.id   AF-A0A3M9ZVT0-F1
#
_cell.length_a   1.000
_cell.length_b   1.000
_cell.length_c   1.000
_cell.angle_alpha   90.00
_cell.angle_beta   90.00
_cell.angle_gamma   90.00
#
_symmetry.space_group_name_H-M   'P 1'
#
loop_
_entity.id
_entity.type
_entity.pdbx_description
1 polymer ?
#
loop_
_entity_poly.entity_id
_entity_poly.type
_entity_poly.pdbx_seq_one_letter_code
_entity_poly.pdbx_strand_id
1 'polypeptide(L)'
;MLLLLDNGSAYSDELESRLSSLGCALERLAPRRLGASDLGSYSAFVLSGRSAPDRAANVANARAVAHARAAGAPLLGVCYGAEVLALCCGGTLRRMASPRRGMRTVRLGPPGGPCAGEIEAYESHAYEIARLPGGMECLASSDECAVEALHAAGTRMYGTQFHPEMSSDGAALLGAFVRMAFGGPAERGHLCDGIFERPARGRGAKRPGGRAD
;
A
#
# COMPACT_ATOMS: atom_id res chain seq x y z
N MET A 1 16.22 10.70 1.79
CA MET A 1 14.97 11.51 1.79
C MET A 1 13.88 10.72 1.08
N LEU A 2 12.62 10.80 1.52
CA LEU A 2 11.47 10.14 0.89
C LEU A 2 10.81 11.07 -0.12
N LEU A 3 10.48 10.56 -1.31
CA LEU A 3 9.63 11.25 -2.26
C LEU A 3 8.18 10.81 -2.10
N LEU A 4 7.27 11.75 -1.84
CA LEU A 4 5.83 11.57 -2.00
C LEU A 4 5.40 12.12 -3.36
N LEU A 5 5.14 11.23 -4.32
CA LEU A 5 4.58 11.60 -5.63
C LEU A 5 3.06 11.74 -5.48
N ASP A 6 2.59 12.98 -5.41
CA ASP A 6 1.20 13.32 -5.17
C ASP A 6 0.38 13.35 -6.46
N ASN A 7 -0.42 12.31 -6.65
CA ASN A 7 -1.30 12.13 -7.80
C ASN A 7 -2.66 12.85 -7.66
N GLY A 8 -2.80 13.75 -6.69
CA GLY A 8 -4.02 14.53 -6.44
C GLY A 8 -5.10 13.73 -5.72
N SER A 9 -4.71 12.86 -4.78
CA SER A 9 -5.63 12.18 -3.88
C SER A 9 -6.36 13.21 -3.01
N ALA A 10 -7.61 12.93 -2.66
CA ALA A 10 -8.31 13.67 -1.61
C ALA A 10 -7.69 13.46 -0.21
N TYR A 11 -6.79 12.47 -0.07
CA TYR A 11 -6.16 12.07 1.20
C TYR A 11 -4.64 12.33 1.23
N SER A 12 -4.12 13.09 0.26
CA SER A 12 -2.67 13.33 0.14
C SER A 12 -2.10 14.09 1.35
N ASP A 13 -2.89 14.98 1.95
CA ASP A 13 -2.47 15.77 3.12
C ASP A 13 -2.36 14.87 4.36
N GLU A 14 -3.30 13.95 4.56
CA GLU A 14 -3.24 12.95 5.62
C GLU A 14 -2.05 11.99 5.44
N LEU A 15 -1.79 11.57 4.20
CA LEU A 15 -0.65 10.71 3.88
C LEU A 15 0.68 11.42 4.20
N GLU A 16 0.84 12.67 3.77
CA GLU A 16 2.01 13.49 4.08
C GLU A 16 2.17 13.71 5.58
N SER A 17 1.08 14.05 6.29
CA SER A 17 1.07 14.28 7.73
C SER A 17 1.53 13.04 8.51
N ARG A 18 1.04 11.85 8.13
CA ARG A 18 1.44 10.60 8.77
C ARG A 18 2.89 10.23 8.50
N LEU A 19 3.35 10.37 7.26
CA LEU A 19 4.75 10.11 6.92
C LEU A 19 5.69 11.08 7.66
N SER A 20 5.30 12.36 7.76
CA SER A 20 6.07 13.38 8.46
C SER A 20 6.12 13.13 9.98
N SER A 21 5.01 12.72 10.59
CA SER A 21 4.95 12.42 12.03
C SER A 21 5.78 11.19 12.44
N LEU A 22 6.15 10.34 11.48
CA LEU A 22 7.10 9.24 11.66
C LEU A 22 8.58 9.69 11.62
N GLY A 23 8.85 11.01 11.56
CA GLY A 23 10.20 11.58 11.55
C GLY A 23 10.92 11.45 10.20
N CYS A 24 10.20 11.16 9.12
CA CYS A 24 10.77 11.00 7.79
C CYS A 24 11.01 12.37 7.13
N ALA A 25 12.25 12.64 6.70
CA ALA A 25 12.51 13.75 5.78
C ALA A 25 11.85 13.45 4.43
N LEU A 26 10.84 14.24 4.09
CA LEU A 26 9.94 14.03 2.96
C LEU A 26 9.91 15.25 2.03
N GLU A 27 9.86 14.99 0.73
CA GLU A 27 9.52 15.99 -0.28
C GLU A 27 8.26 15.54 -1.03
N ARG A 28 7.26 16.41 -1.11
CA ARG A 28 6.04 16.19 -1.89
C ARG A 28 6.14 16.85 -3.25
N LEU A 29 5.95 16.08 -4.32
CA LEU A 29 5.95 16.58 -5.69
C LEU A 29 4.71 16.14 -6.45
N ALA A 30 4.16 17.04 -7.26
CA ALA A 30 3.18 16.68 -8.28
C ALA A 30 3.87 16.01 -9.49
N PRO A 31 3.21 15.07 -10.20
CA PRO A 31 3.73 14.38 -11.37
C PRO A 31 4.42 15.25 -12.43
N ARG A 32 3.85 16.43 -12.71
CA ARG A 32 4.37 17.36 -13.72
C ARG A 32 5.75 17.92 -13.38
N ARG A 33 6.11 17.94 -12.09
CA ARG A 33 7.40 18.44 -11.61
C ARG A 33 8.47 17.36 -11.59
N LEU A 34 8.09 16.08 -11.57
CA LEU A 34 9.00 14.95 -11.52
C LEU A 34 9.98 14.91 -12.72
N GLY A 35 9.56 15.43 -13.87
CA GLY A 35 10.38 15.53 -15.09
C GLY A 35 11.75 16.17 -14.84
N ALA A 36 11.76 17.27 -14.08
CA ALA A 36 12.93 18.06 -13.76
C ALA A 36 13.68 17.60 -12.49
N SER A 37 13.10 16.66 -11.74
CA SER A 37 13.71 16.15 -10.49
C SER A 37 14.78 15.10 -10.78
N ASP A 38 15.86 15.16 -10.00
CA ASP A 38 16.81 14.06 -9.91
C ASP A 38 16.27 12.99 -8.95
N LEU A 39 15.82 11.86 -9.52
CA LEU A 39 15.29 10.76 -8.72
C LEU A 39 16.36 10.11 -7.83
N GLY A 40 17.64 10.23 -8.17
CA GLY A 40 18.75 9.68 -7.37
C GLY A 40 18.93 10.38 -6.02
N SER A 41 18.33 11.56 -5.83
CA SER A 41 18.32 12.29 -4.56
C SER A 41 17.36 11.69 -3.52
N TYR A 42 16.49 10.76 -3.92
CA TYR A 42 15.53 10.08 -3.04
C TYR A 42 15.94 8.64 -2.78
N SER A 43 15.77 8.21 -1.53
CA SER A 43 16.12 6.86 -1.08
C SER A 43 14.90 5.98 -0.83
N ALA A 44 13.68 6.53 -0.95
CA ALA A 44 12.41 5.81 -0.84
C ALA A 44 11.30 6.60 -1.54
N PHE A 45 10.26 5.89 -1.99
CA PHE A 45 9.18 6.45 -2.81
C PHE A 45 7.81 6.07 -2.25
N VAL A 46 6.88 7.02 -2.23
CA VAL A 46 5.45 6.79 -1.99
C VAL A 46 4.67 7.39 -3.14
N LEU A 47 3.79 6.59 -3.74
CA LEU A 47 2.92 7.00 -4.84
C LEU A 47 1.49 7.11 -4.30
N SER A 48 0.91 8.30 -4.25
CA SER A 48 -0.41 8.49 -3.63
C SER A 48 -1.57 8.01 -4.53
N GLY A 49 -2.77 7.97 -3.96
CA GLY A 49 -4.02 7.80 -4.71
C GLY A 49 -4.30 9.00 -5.64
N ARG A 50 -5.40 8.96 -6.39
CA ARG A 50 -5.81 10.07 -7.26
C ARG A 50 -7.31 10.32 -7.17
N SER A 51 -7.72 11.57 -7.42
CA SER A 51 -9.15 11.91 -7.54
C SER A 51 -9.63 11.95 -8.99
N ALA A 52 -8.71 12.11 -9.97
CA ALA A 52 -9.04 12.20 -11.38
C ALA A 52 -7.98 11.53 -12.27
N PRO A 53 -8.35 11.01 -13.47
CA PRO A 53 -7.38 10.50 -14.42
C PRO A 53 -6.43 11.59 -14.93
N ASP A 54 -5.13 11.32 -14.93
CA ASP A 54 -4.11 12.18 -15.55
C ASP A 54 -3.06 11.32 -16.27
N ARG A 55 -2.90 11.54 -17.58
CA ARG A 55 -1.90 10.81 -18.39
C ARG A 55 -0.46 11.18 -17.98
N ALA A 56 -0.22 12.43 -17.57
CA ALA A 56 1.09 12.84 -17.07
C ALA A 56 1.42 12.13 -15.75
N ALA A 57 0.41 11.90 -14.90
CA ALA A 57 0.56 11.08 -13.69
C ALA A 57 0.98 9.65 -14.05
N ASN A 58 0.33 9.00 -15.02
CA ASN A 58 0.70 7.64 -15.43
C ASN A 58 2.20 7.53 -15.81
N VAL A 59 2.69 8.48 -16.63
CA VAL A 59 4.09 8.49 -17.08
C VAL A 59 5.06 8.75 -15.92
N ALA A 60 4.76 9.72 -15.06
CA ALA A 60 5.60 10.05 -13.91
C ALA A 60 5.71 8.89 -12.92
N ASN A 61 4.58 8.26 -12.58
CA ASN A 61 4.57 7.11 -11.67
C ASN A 61 5.32 5.92 -12.27
N ALA A 62 5.14 5.61 -13.55
CA ALA A 62 5.89 4.55 -14.22
C ALA A 62 7.41 4.81 -14.18
N ARG A 63 7.84 6.08 -14.37
CA ARG A 63 9.25 6.48 -14.23
C ARG A 63 9.76 6.28 -12.80
N ALA A 64 8.96 6.66 -11.79
CA ALA A 64 9.31 6.47 -10.39
C ALA A 64 9.45 4.97 -10.02
N VAL A 65 8.51 4.12 -10.49
CA VAL A 65 8.57 2.66 -10.30
C VAL A 65 9.82 2.07 -10.96
N ALA A 66 10.10 2.45 -12.20
CA ALA A 66 11.27 1.96 -12.93
C ALA A 66 12.58 2.35 -12.22
N HIS A 67 12.68 3.59 -11.74
CA HIS A 67 13.84 4.06 -10.98
C HIS A 67 13.99 3.31 -9.66
N ALA A 68 12.92 3.21 -8.86
CA ALA A 68 12.96 2.52 -7.57
C ALA A 68 13.39 1.06 -7.74
N ARG A 69 12.89 0.39 -8.78
CA ARG A 69 13.30 -0.98 -9.13
C ARG A 69 14.78 -1.07 -9.48
N ALA A 70 15.28 -0.18 -10.34
CA ALA A 70 16.69 -0.18 -10.76
C ALA A 70 17.65 0.13 -9.59
N ALA A 71 17.24 1.01 -8.68
CA ALA A 71 18.02 1.40 -7.51
C ALA A 71 17.87 0.44 -6.31
N GLY A 72 16.97 -0.54 -6.37
CA GLY A 72 16.60 -1.37 -5.21
C GLY A 72 15.96 -0.55 -4.07
N ALA A 73 15.38 0.61 -4.40
CA ALA A 73 14.81 1.52 -3.43
C ALA A 73 13.41 1.05 -2.98
N PRO A 74 13.06 1.24 -1.70
CA PRO A 74 11.70 1.07 -1.19
C PRO A 74 10.66 1.87 -1.97
N LEU A 75 9.54 1.24 -2.28
CA LEU A 75 8.38 1.92 -2.87
C LEU A 75 7.08 1.44 -2.23
N LEU A 76 6.19 2.37 -1.90
CA LEU A 76 4.82 2.07 -1.51
C LEU A 76 3.85 2.75 -2.47
N GLY A 77 3.02 1.97 -3.16
CA GLY A 77 1.88 2.46 -3.92
C GLY A 77 0.60 2.47 -3.08
N VAL A 78 -0.12 3.58 -3.05
CA VAL A 78 -1.41 3.71 -2.34
C VAL A 78 -2.53 3.91 -3.36
N CYS A 79 -3.57 3.08 -3.30
CA CYS A 79 -4.71 3.08 -4.22
C CYS A 79 -4.23 3.09 -5.69
N TYR A 80 -4.41 4.20 -6.40
CA TYR A 80 -3.86 4.38 -7.75
C TYR A 80 -2.34 4.13 -7.86
N GLY A 81 -1.55 4.46 -6.84
CA GLY A 81 -0.12 4.12 -6.83
C GLY A 81 0.12 2.61 -6.87
N ALA A 82 -0.70 1.81 -6.18
CA ALA A 82 -0.63 0.35 -6.21
C ALA A 82 -1.07 -0.20 -7.58
N GLU A 83 -2.10 0.40 -8.17
CA GLU A 83 -2.55 0.09 -9.54
C GLU A 83 -1.42 0.30 -10.56
N VAL A 84 -0.71 1.42 -10.49
CA VAL A 84 0.44 1.69 -11.38
C VAL A 84 1.56 0.68 -11.16
N LEU A 85 1.89 0.37 -9.90
CA LEU A 85 2.89 -0.65 -9.60
C LEU A 85 2.52 -2.01 -10.22
N ALA A 86 1.28 -2.45 -10.07
CA ALA A 86 0.80 -3.69 -10.67
C ALA A 86 0.90 -3.68 -12.20
N LEU A 87 0.48 -2.57 -12.85
CA LEU A 87 0.59 -2.41 -14.30
C LEU A 87 2.05 -2.44 -14.78
N CYS A 88 2.96 -1.76 -14.08
CA CYS A 88 4.39 -1.75 -14.41
C CYS A 88 5.04 -3.14 -14.32
N CYS A 89 4.43 -4.06 -13.57
CA CYS A 89 4.89 -5.44 -13.45
C CYS A 89 4.17 -6.40 -14.43
N GLY A 90 3.22 -5.93 -15.25
CA GLY A 90 2.46 -6.75 -16.20
C GLY A 90 1.09 -7.25 -15.70
N GLY A 91 0.62 -6.71 -14.59
CA GLY A 91 -0.73 -6.92 -14.08
C GLY A 91 -1.79 -6.20 -14.93
N THR A 92 -3.05 -6.41 -14.59
CA THR A 92 -4.18 -5.74 -15.24
C THR A 92 -5.16 -5.19 -14.24
N LEU A 93 -5.84 -4.12 -14.62
CA LEU A 93 -6.91 -3.52 -13.83
C LEU A 93 -8.27 -3.82 -14.42
N ARG A 94 -9.29 -3.81 -13.57
CA ARG A 94 -10.71 -3.91 -13.93
C ARG A 94 -11.48 -2.82 -13.22
N ARG A 95 -12.48 -2.25 -13.90
CA ARG A 95 -13.46 -1.40 -13.23
C ARG A 95 -14.40 -2.26 -12.39
N MET A 96 -14.62 -1.88 -11.14
CA MET A 96 -15.55 -2.58 -10.25
C MET A 96 -17.00 -2.31 -10.65
N ALA A 97 -17.89 -3.26 -10.34
CA ALA A 97 -19.33 -3.09 -10.55
C ALA A 97 -19.90 -1.93 -9.70
N SER A 98 -19.39 -1.81 -8.46
CA SER A 98 -19.76 -0.75 -7.52
C SER A 98 -18.49 -0.16 -6.90
N PRO A 99 -18.28 1.17 -6.96
CA PRO A 99 -17.17 1.83 -6.27
C PRO A 99 -17.24 1.60 -4.76
N ARG A 100 -16.07 1.50 -4.12
CA ARG A 100 -15.92 1.32 -2.68
C ARG A 100 -15.64 2.66 -2.01
N ARG A 101 -16.25 2.85 -0.84
CA ARG A 101 -15.93 3.95 0.07
C ARG A 101 -16.17 3.54 1.53
N GLY A 102 -15.23 3.85 2.41
CA GLY A 102 -15.35 3.69 3.86
C GLY A 102 -14.53 2.55 4.44
N MET A 103 -14.69 2.34 5.76
CA MET A 103 -13.95 1.32 6.50
C MET A 103 -14.41 -0.09 6.14
N ARG A 104 -13.46 -1.02 6.02
CA ARG A 104 -13.67 -2.42 5.65
C ARG A 104 -12.69 -3.32 6.37
N THR A 105 -13.16 -4.52 6.69
CA THR A 105 -12.31 -5.59 7.19
C THR A 105 -11.57 -6.23 6.03
N VAL A 106 -10.25 -6.20 6.07
CA VAL A 106 -9.35 -6.80 5.08
C VAL A 106 -8.64 -7.98 5.71
N ARG A 107 -8.65 -9.13 5.01
CA ARG A 107 -7.93 -10.33 5.42
C ARG A 107 -6.48 -10.26 4.97
N LEU A 108 -5.55 -10.57 5.86
CA LEU A 108 -4.13 -10.69 5.59
C LEU A 108 -3.87 -12.09 5.03
N GLY A 109 -3.68 -12.18 3.71
CA GLY A 109 -3.56 -13.42 2.95
C GLY A 109 -4.22 -13.35 1.58
N PRO A 110 -3.88 -14.28 0.67
CA PRO A 110 -4.48 -14.33 -0.66
C PRO A 110 -5.92 -14.86 -0.62
N PRO A 111 -6.74 -14.59 -1.66
CA PRO A 111 -8.10 -15.13 -1.77
C PRO A 111 -8.13 -16.66 -1.64
N GLY A 112 -8.94 -17.18 -0.72
CA GLY A 112 -9.08 -18.62 -0.49
C GLY A 112 -7.85 -19.30 0.12
N GLY A 113 -6.79 -18.56 0.45
CA GLY A 113 -5.61 -19.08 1.13
C GLY A 113 -5.65 -18.90 2.65
N PRO A 114 -4.54 -19.21 3.34
CA PRO A 114 -4.41 -18.99 4.77
C PRO A 114 -4.62 -17.52 5.12
N CYS A 115 -5.42 -17.27 6.15
CA CYS A 115 -5.61 -15.93 6.72
C CYS A 115 -4.70 -15.80 7.94
N ALA A 116 -3.68 -14.94 7.83
CA ALA A 116 -2.82 -14.62 8.95
C ALA A 116 -3.60 -13.81 9.99
N GLY A 117 -4.45 -12.87 9.58
CA GLY A 117 -5.27 -12.05 10.46
C GLY A 117 -6.18 -11.09 9.69
N GLU A 118 -6.81 -10.16 10.39
CA GLU A 118 -7.69 -9.15 9.80
C GLU A 118 -7.29 -7.75 10.29
N ILE A 119 -7.45 -6.75 9.43
CA ILE A 119 -7.23 -5.33 9.72
C ILE A 119 -8.44 -4.51 9.31
N GLU A 120 -8.63 -3.37 9.96
CA GLU A 120 -9.58 -2.36 9.50
C GLU A 120 -8.87 -1.37 8.57
N ALA A 121 -9.31 -1.32 7.32
CA ALA A 121 -8.72 -0.51 6.27
C ALA A 121 -9.79 0.39 5.61
N TYR A 122 -9.39 1.60 5.22
CA TYR A 122 -10.30 2.53 4.55
C TYR A 122 -10.12 2.44 3.03
N GLU A 123 -11.19 2.09 2.32
CA GLU A 123 -11.20 2.00 0.86
C GLU A 123 -11.83 3.24 0.22
N SER A 124 -11.32 3.66 -0.94
CA SER A 124 -11.88 4.72 -1.77
C SER A 124 -11.44 4.55 -3.23
N HIS A 125 -12.02 3.57 -3.93
CA HIS A 125 -11.59 3.21 -5.28
C HIS A 125 -12.76 2.66 -6.13
N ALA A 126 -12.58 2.70 -7.45
CA ALA A 126 -13.55 2.20 -8.44
C ALA A 126 -12.92 1.22 -9.45
N TYR A 127 -11.62 0.98 -9.30
CA TYR A 127 -10.84 0.02 -10.05
C TYR A 127 -10.15 -0.89 -9.06
N GLU A 128 -9.94 -2.13 -9.48
CA GLU A 128 -9.20 -3.12 -8.72
C GLU A 128 -8.16 -3.79 -9.62
N ILE A 129 -7.17 -4.41 -8.99
CA ILE A 129 -6.17 -5.23 -9.67
C ILE A 129 -6.81 -6.58 -10.00
N ALA A 130 -7.14 -6.77 -11.28
CA ALA A 130 -7.84 -7.96 -11.78
C ALA A 130 -6.93 -9.18 -11.90
N ARG A 131 -5.64 -8.96 -12.15
CA ARG A 131 -4.64 -10.02 -12.30
C ARG A 131 -3.29 -9.54 -11.81
N LEU A 132 -2.70 -10.29 -10.89
CA LEU A 132 -1.29 -10.19 -10.57
C LEU A 132 -0.47 -11.03 -11.56
N PRO A 133 0.60 -10.48 -12.16
CA PRO A 133 1.52 -11.23 -13.01
C PRO A 133 2.43 -12.14 -12.16
N GLY A 134 3.13 -13.07 -12.82
CA GLY A 134 4.18 -13.85 -12.15
C GLY A 134 5.23 -12.93 -11.51
N GLY A 135 5.67 -13.27 -10.30
CA GLY A 135 6.62 -12.46 -9.52
C GLY A 135 5.97 -11.36 -8.66
N MET A 136 4.64 -11.37 -8.51
CA MET A 136 3.94 -10.58 -7.50
C MET A 136 3.16 -11.48 -6.55
N GLU A 137 3.14 -11.10 -5.28
CA GLU A 137 2.45 -11.80 -4.20
C GLU A 137 1.24 -10.98 -3.75
N CYS A 138 0.12 -11.66 -3.50
CA CYS A 138 -1.04 -11.08 -2.87
C CYS A 138 -0.90 -11.20 -1.35
N LEU A 139 -0.77 -10.07 -0.67
CA LEU A 139 -0.56 -10.02 0.78
C LEU A 139 -1.86 -9.86 1.57
N ALA A 140 -2.90 -9.32 0.94
CA ALA A 140 -4.20 -9.14 1.57
C ALA A 140 -5.33 -9.18 0.54
N SER A 141 -6.52 -9.57 0.98
CA SER A 141 -7.73 -9.66 0.18
C SER A 141 -8.99 -9.35 1.01
N SER A 142 -10.09 -9.03 0.36
CA SER A 142 -11.41 -8.89 0.96
C SER A 142 -12.44 -9.66 0.14
N ASP A 143 -13.67 -9.77 0.65
CA ASP A 143 -14.74 -10.48 -0.06
C ASP A 143 -15.11 -9.78 -1.39
N GLU A 144 -14.84 -8.47 -1.52
CA GLU A 144 -15.15 -7.69 -2.73
C GLU A 144 -13.94 -7.19 -3.52
N CYS A 145 -12.72 -7.38 -3.03
CA CYS A 145 -11.48 -7.05 -3.74
C CYS A 145 -10.45 -8.17 -3.57
N ALA A 146 -10.09 -8.81 -4.68
CA ALA A 146 -9.19 -9.97 -4.65
C ALA A 146 -7.75 -9.60 -4.23
N VAL A 147 -7.34 -8.35 -4.42
CA VAL A 147 -5.97 -7.87 -4.14
C VAL A 147 -6.05 -6.54 -3.40
N GLU A 148 -6.07 -6.61 -2.07
CA GLU A 148 -6.07 -5.44 -1.18
C GLU A 148 -4.65 -4.95 -0.87
N ALA A 149 -3.68 -5.86 -0.86
CA ALA A 149 -2.27 -5.52 -0.75
C ALA A 149 -1.42 -6.47 -1.59
N LEU A 150 -0.32 -5.95 -2.11
CA LEU A 150 0.60 -6.69 -2.97
C LEU A 150 2.06 -6.40 -2.65
N HIS A 151 2.91 -7.33 -3.06
CA HIS A 151 4.36 -7.21 -3.03
C HIS A 151 4.95 -7.66 -4.36
N ALA A 152 5.88 -6.88 -4.92
CA ALA A 152 6.69 -7.35 -6.03
C ALA A 152 7.86 -8.19 -5.47
N ALA A 153 7.78 -9.50 -5.63
CA ALA A 153 8.68 -10.46 -5.01
C ALA A 153 10.15 -10.18 -5.36
N GLY A 154 11.04 -10.37 -4.37
CA GLY A 154 12.47 -10.07 -4.52
C GLY A 154 12.80 -8.56 -4.55
N THR A 155 11.83 -7.68 -4.29
CA THR A 155 12.04 -6.23 -4.23
C THR A 155 11.53 -5.65 -2.91
N ARG A 156 11.70 -4.34 -2.73
CA ARG A 156 11.16 -3.57 -1.59
C ARG A 156 9.96 -2.72 -2.02
N MET A 157 9.20 -3.20 -3.01
CA MET A 157 8.06 -2.48 -3.59
C MET A 157 6.74 -3.14 -3.22
N TYR A 158 5.88 -2.39 -2.55
CA TYR A 158 4.59 -2.84 -2.01
C TYR A 158 3.47 -1.93 -2.51
N GLY A 159 2.24 -2.43 -2.45
CA GLY A 159 1.06 -1.65 -2.80
C GLY A 159 -0.12 -1.99 -1.92
N THR A 160 -0.97 -1.01 -1.61
CA THR A 160 -2.26 -1.19 -0.93
C THR A 160 -3.36 -0.58 -1.78
N GLN A 161 -4.45 -1.32 -2.03
CA GLN A 161 -5.63 -0.78 -2.72
C GLN A 161 -6.39 0.20 -1.81
N PHE A 162 -6.38 -0.07 -0.50
CA PHE A 162 -6.87 0.83 0.54
C PHE A 162 -5.90 2.00 0.82
N HIS A 163 -6.41 3.00 1.55
CA HIS A 163 -5.69 4.18 2.03
C HIS A 163 -5.19 3.95 3.46
N PRO A 164 -3.92 3.53 3.66
CA PRO A 164 -3.36 3.29 4.99
C PRO A 164 -3.35 4.56 5.85
N GLU A 165 -3.36 5.74 5.23
CA GLU A 165 -3.45 7.04 5.88
C GLU A 165 -4.82 7.35 6.50
N MET A 166 -5.84 6.53 6.25
CA MET A 166 -7.20 6.75 6.72
C MET A 166 -7.67 5.74 7.78
N SER A 167 -6.75 4.92 8.32
CA SER A 167 -7.08 3.91 9.35
C SER A 167 -5.95 3.73 10.38
N SER A 168 -6.28 3.21 11.56
CA SER A 168 -5.30 2.95 12.61
C SER A 168 -4.36 1.79 12.28
N ASP A 169 -4.90 0.68 11.74
CA ASP A 169 -4.07 -0.45 11.31
C ASP A 169 -3.22 -0.07 10.07
N GLY A 170 -3.77 0.75 9.16
CA GLY A 170 -3.02 1.34 8.06
C GLY A 170 -1.88 2.26 8.50
N ALA A 171 -2.06 3.04 9.56
CA ALA A 171 -0.98 3.87 10.11
C ALA A 171 0.20 3.02 10.60
N ALA A 172 -0.05 1.83 11.14
CA ALA A 172 1.01 0.89 11.50
C ALA A 172 1.79 0.39 10.26
N LEU A 173 1.11 0.23 9.13
CA LEU A 173 1.73 -0.11 7.83
C LEU A 173 2.69 0.98 7.36
N LEU A 174 2.26 2.26 7.41
CA LEU A 174 3.14 3.38 7.09
C LEU A 174 4.39 3.40 7.99
N GLY A 175 4.20 3.14 9.29
CA GLY A 175 5.30 3.04 10.25
C GLY A 175 6.32 1.96 9.89
N ALA A 176 5.87 0.77 9.50
CA ALA A 176 6.77 -0.29 9.07
C ALA A 176 7.43 -0.01 7.73
N PHE A 177 6.74 0.64 6.79
CA PHE A 177 7.35 1.07 5.54
C PHE A 177 8.49 2.04 5.79
N VAL A 178 8.29 3.03 6.66
CA VAL A 178 9.35 3.99 7.04
C VAL A 178 10.51 3.28 7.75
N ARG A 179 10.24 2.36 8.69
CA ARG A 179 11.30 1.57 9.35
C ARG A 179 12.06 0.69 8.36
N MET A 180 11.38 0.00 7.46
CA MET A 180 12.02 -0.75 6.39
C MET A 180 12.90 0.19 5.57
N ALA A 181 12.40 1.36 5.18
CA ALA A 181 13.11 2.27 4.30
C ALA A 181 14.33 2.94 4.93
N PHE A 182 14.25 3.33 6.20
CA PHE A 182 15.21 4.22 6.86
C PHE A 182 15.79 3.69 8.17
N GLY A 183 15.30 2.57 8.70
CA GLY A 183 15.77 1.97 9.95
C GLY A 183 17.23 1.52 9.88
N GLY A 184 17.81 1.25 11.05
CA GLY A 184 19.15 0.67 11.16
C GLY A 184 19.22 -0.74 10.56
N PRO A 185 20.42 -1.31 10.32
CA PRO A 185 20.56 -2.67 9.79
C PRO A 185 19.74 -3.73 10.53
N ALA A 186 19.58 -3.60 11.85
CA ALA A 186 18.78 -4.51 12.69
C ALA A 186 17.25 -4.30 12.57
N GLU A 187 16.82 -3.16 12.03
CA GLU A 187 15.41 -2.78 11.90
C GLU A 187 14.90 -2.89 10.46
N ARG A 188 15.82 -3.10 9.49
CA ARG A 188 15.52 -3.28 8.08
C ARG A 188 15.06 -4.71 7.80
N GLY A 189 13.78 -4.97 8.06
CA GLY A 189 13.07 -6.18 7.62
C GLY A 189 12.27 -5.96 6.33
N HIS A 190 11.57 -6.99 5.87
CA HIS A 190 10.52 -6.85 4.85
C HIS A 190 9.27 -6.19 5.46
N LEU A 191 8.45 -5.52 4.64
CA LEU A 191 7.18 -4.96 5.12
C LEU A 191 6.24 -6.06 5.63
N CYS A 192 6.38 -7.27 5.09
CA CYS A 192 5.65 -8.46 5.50
C CYS A 192 5.92 -8.82 6.96
N ASP A 193 7.16 -8.65 7.42
CA ASP A 193 7.64 -9.02 8.76
C ASP A 193 6.81 -8.27 9.83
N GLY A 194 5.84 -8.98 10.41
CA GLY A 194 5.02 -8.47 11.51
C GLY A 194 3.81 -7.60 11.12
N ILE A 195 3.53 -7.29 9.85
CA ILE A 195 2.24 -6.70 9.43
C ILE A 195 1.34 -7.74 8.81
N PHE A 196 1.81 -8.40 7.75
CA PHE A 196 1.01 -9.35 6.97
C PHE A 196 1.11 -10.78 7.53
N GLU A 197 1.93 -10.98 8.56
CA GLU A 197 2.14 -12.27 9.24
C GLU A 197 1.56 -12.33 10.66
N ARG A 198 0.81 -11.31 11.10
CA ARG A 198 0.27 -11.28 12.47
C ARG A 198 -0.83 -12.34 12.62
N PRO A 199 -0.76 -13.26 13.60
CA PRO A 199 -1.84 -14.20 13.85
C PRO A 199 -3.13 -13.46 14.21
N ALA A 200 -4.27 -14.00 13.74
CA ALA A 200 -5.58 -13.42 13.90
C ALA A 200 -5.81 -13.11 15.38
N ARG A 201 -6.24 -11.88 15.69
CA ARG A 201 -6.73 -11.58 17.04
C ARG A 201 -7.85 -12.58 17.31
N GLY A 202 -7.62 -13.49 18.26
CA GLY A 202 -8.59 -14.52 18.59
C GLY A 202 -9.95 -13.87 18.81
N ARG A 203 -10.97 -14.33 18.07
CA ARG A 203 -12.36 -14.02 18.39
C ARG A 203 -12.52 -14.34 19.86
N GLY A 204 -12.83 -13.32 20.67
CA GLY A 204 -12.96 -13.46 22.11
C GLY A 204 -13.73 -14.74 22.44
N ALA A 205 -13.12 -15.58 23.28
CA ALA A 205 -13.73 -16.81 23.73
C ALA A 205 -15.17 -16.50 24.16
N LYS A 206 -16.16 -17.12 23.49
CA LYS A 206 -17.52 -17.19 24.01
C LYS A 206 -17.39 -17.75 25.42
N ARG A 207 -17.69 -16.92 26.43
CA ARG A 207 -17.88 -17.42 27.80
C ARG A 207 -18.93 -18.53 27.69
N PRO A 208 -18.64 -19.77 28.15
CA PRO A 208 -19.65 -20.80 28.14
C PRO A 208 -20.76 -20.35 29.10
N GLY A 209 -21.94 -20.11 28.53
CA GLY A 209 -23.18 -20.08 29.28
C GLY A 209 -23.54 -21.50 29.71
N GLY A 210 -24.05 -21.60 30.95
CA GLY A 210 -24.62 -22.81 31.55
C GLY A 210 -24.08 -23.01 32.97
N ARG A 211 -24.87 -23.28 34.00
CA ARG A 211 -26.31 -23.53 34.19
C ARG A 211 -26.65 -23.04 35.62
N ALA A 212 -27.84 -22.48 35.89
CA ALA A 212 -28.98 -23.20 36.44
C ALA A 212 -28.57 -24.38 37.34
N ASP A 213 -28.52 -24.12 38.65
CA ASP A 213 -29.30 -24.80 39.69
C ASP A 213 -29.46 -23.83 40.88
#